data_AF-A0A376FGF1-F1
#
_entry.id   AF-A0A376FGF1-F1
#
_cell.length_a   1.000
_cell.length_b   1.000
_cell.length_c   1.000
_cell.angle_alpha   90.00
_cell.angle_beta   90.00
_cell.angle_gamma   90.00
#
_symmetry.space_group_name_H-M   'P 1'
#
loop_
_entity.id
_entity.type
_entity.pdbx_description
1 polymer ?
#
loop_
_entity_poly.entity_id
_entity_poly.type
_entity_poly.pdbx_seq_one_letter_code
_entity_poly.pdbx_strand_id
1 'polypeptide(L)' 'MWSYLEGEISYDEMVYRGVCATRQLAKRQITWLRGWDGVHWLDSEKPQQALNEVIEVVG' A
#
# COMPACT_ATOMS: atom_id res chain seq x y z
N MET A 1 15.79 7.84 4.57
CA MET A 1 15.96 9.31 4.41
C MET A 1 16.79 9.89 5.53
N TRP A 2 16.41 9.71 6.79
CA TRP A 2 17.17 10.23 7.94
C TRP A 2 18.66 9.86 7.90
N SER A 3 18.99 8.56 7.76
CA SER A 3 20.37 8.08 7.57
C SER A 3 21.12 8.70 6.37
N TYR A 4 20.43 9.15 5.32
CA TYR A 4 21.11 9.86 4.22
C TYR A 4 21.44 11.30 4.62
N LEU A 5 20.51 11.98 5.31
CA LEU A 5 20.72 13.34 5.79
C LEU A 5 21.81 13.41 6.87
N GLU A 6 22.00 12.33 7.64
CA GLU A 6 23.11 12.17 8.59
C GLU A 6 24.43 11.74 7.93
N GLY A 7 24.45 11.49 6.62
CA GLY A 7 25.64 11.07 5.88
C GLY A 7 26.04 9.59 6.05
N GLU A 8 25.18 8.76 6.64
CA GLU A 8 25.44 7.34 6.90
C GLU A 8 25.32 6.45 5.65
N ILE A 9 24.48 6.86 4.69
CA ILE A 9 24.24 6.12 3.44
C ILE A 9 24.22 7.06 2.23
N SER A 10 24.47 6.52 1.03
CA SER A 10 24.36 7.27 -0.22
C SER A 10 22.90 7.56 -0.59
N TYR A 11 22.70 8.47 -1.54
CA TYR A 11 21.37 8.78 -2.08
C TYR A 11 20.72 7.56 -2.73
N ASP A 12 21.45 6.82 -3.57
CA ASP A 12 20.94 5.63 -4.25
C ASP A 12 20.52 4.54 -3.26
N GLU A 13 21.30 4.33 -2.20
CA GLU A 13 20.97 3.38 -1.13
C GLU A 13 19.71 3.83 -0.36
N MET A 14 19.55 5.13 -0.14
CA MET A 14 18.36 5.68 0.50
C MET A 14 17.10 5.49 -0.34
N VAL A 15 17.17 5.70 -1.66
CA VAL A 15 16.08 5.43 -2.61
C VAL A 15 15.73 3.94 -2.60
N TYR A 16 16.74 3.07 -2.72
CA TYR A 16 16.55 1.63 -2.72
C TYR A 16 15.85 1.14 -1.44
N ARG A 17 16.36 1.53 -0.27
CA ARG A 17 15.75 1.18 1.02
C ARG A 17 14.35 1.73 1.18
N GLY A 18 14.11 2.96 0.72
CA GLY A 18 12.78 3.58 0.74
C GLY A 18 11.75 2.76 -0.04
N VAL A 19 12.09 2.39 -1.28
CA VAL A 19 11.21 1.57 -2.14
C VAL A 19 10.95 0.20 -1.49
N CYS A 20 11.99 -0.46 -0.99
CA CYS A 20 11.87 -1.75 -0.30
C CYS A 20 10.96 -1.65 0.94
N ALA A 21 11.15 -0.62 1.77
CA ALA A 21 10.34 -0.40 2.97
C ALA A 21 8.85 -0.21 2.63
N THR A 22 8.54 0.61 1.62
CA THR A 22 7.15 0.85 1.20
C THR A 22 6.49 -0.38 0.59
N ARG A 23 7.22 -1.19 -0.21
CA ARG A 23 6.70 -2.47 -0.72
C ARG A 23 6.40 -3.45 0.42
N GLN A 24 7.28 -3.54 1.41
CA GLN A 24 7.06 -4.40 2.57
C GLN A 24 5.86 -3.95 3.40
N LEU A 25 5.68 -2.63 3.55
CA LEU A 25 4.50 -2.06 4.21
C LEU A 25 3.22 -2.46 3.46
N ALA A 26 3.15 -2.21 2.15
CA ALA A 26 2.00 -2.56 1.32
C ALA A 26 1.70 -4.06 1.36
N LYS A 27 2.73 -4.92 1.27
CA LYS A 27 2.59 -6.37 1.42
C LYS A 27 1.93 -6.74 2.76
N ARG A 28 2.40 -6.16 3.87
CA ARG A 28 1.83 -6.39 5.19
C ARG A 28 0.37 -5.92 5.29
N GLN A 29 0.03 -4.75 4.75
CA GLN A 29 -1.35 -4.24 4.71
C GLN A 29 -2.29 -5.22 3.98
N ILE A 30 -1.87 -5.73 2.83
CA ILE A 30 -2.67 -6.72 2.07
C ILE A 30 -2.78 -8.05 2.85
N THR A 31 -1.71 -8.50 3.50
CA THR A 31 -1.77 -9.70 4.37
C THR A 31 -2.82 -9.56 5.48
N TRP A 32 -2.91 -8.39 6.11
CA TRP A 32 -3.95 -8.12 7.11
C TRP A 32 -5.36 -8.18 6.50
N LEU A 33 -5.58 -7.49 5.38
CA LEU A 33 -6.90 -7.45 4.72
C LEU A 33 -7.38 -8.84 4.26
N ARG A 34 -6.47 -9.74 3.87
CA ARG A 34 -6.81 -11.13 3.50
C ARG A 34 -7.39 -11.96 4.65
N GLY A 35 -7.07 -11.61 5.90
CA GLY A 35 -7.58 -12.31 7.08
C GLY A 35 -8.82 -11.66 7.70
N TRP A 36 -9.36 -10.62 7.08
CA TRP A 36 -10.48 -9.87 7.64
C TRP A 36 -11.81 -10.38 7.05
N ASP A 37 -12.68 -10.88 7.93
CA ASP A 37 -14.03 -11.30 7.55
C ASP A 37 -14.91 -10.11 7.13
N GLY A 38 -15.70 -10.30 6.06
CA GLY A 38 -16.65 -9.29 5.58
C GLY A 38 -16.02 -8.15 4.77
N VAL A 39 -14.75 -8.26 4.34
CA VAL A 39 -14.14 -7.28 3.44
C VAL A 39 -14.63 -7.46 2.00
N HIS A 40 -15.08 -6.36 1.40
CA HIS A 40 -15.33 -6.25 -0.04
C HIS A 40 -14.06 -5.72 -0.73
N TRP A 41 -13.58 -6.42 -1.76
CA TRP A 41 -12.35 -6.07 -2.47
C TRP A 41 -12.66 -5.18 -3.67
N LEU A 42 -12.08 -3.98 -3.68
CA LEU A 42 -12.23 -3.02 -4.78
C LEU A 42 -10.97 -2.97 -5.64
N ASP A 43 -11.13 -2.87 -6.95
CA ASP A 43 -10.03 -2.75 -7.91
C ASP A 43 -9.60 -1.28 -8.07
N SER A 44 -8.34 -0.99 -7.72
CA SER A 44 -7.77 0.35 -7.81
C SER A 44 -7.67 0.90 -9.23
N GLU A 45 -7.62 0.03 -10.25
CA GLU A 45 -7.53 0.44 -11.65
C GLU A 45 -8.91 0.72 -12.27
N LYS A 46 -10.00 0.42 -11.54
CA LYS A 46 -11.39 0.54 -12.02
C LYS A 46 -12.25 1.38 -11.07
N PRO A 47 -11.96 2.69 -10.94
CA PRO A 47 -12.63 3.54 -9.95
C PRO A 47 -14.15 3.61 -10.11
N GLN A 48 -14.66 3.60 -11.36
CA GLN A 48 -16.11 3.64 -11.60
C GLN A 48 -16.80 2.34 -11.16
N GLN A 49 -16.16 1.20 -11.39
CA GLN A 49 -16.70 -0.09 -10.94
C GLN A 49 -16.66 -0.18 -9.41
N ALA A 50 -15.56 0.24 -8.79
CA ALA A 50 -15.41 0.27 -7.34
C ALA A 50 -16.49 1.14 -6.67
N LEU A 51 -16.81 2.30 -7.25
CA LEU A 51 -17.90 3.15 -6.76
C LEU A 51 -19.26 2.44 -6.81
N ASN A 52 -19.57 1.79 -7.93
CA ASN A 52 -20.85 1.09 -8.10
C ASN A 52 -20.99 -0.05 -7.08
N GLU A 53 -19.93 -0.82 -6.83
CA GLU A 53 -19.92 -1.90 -5.84
C GLU A 53 -20.17 -1.38 -4.42
N VAL A 54 -19.57 -0.25 -4.05
CA VAL A 54 -19.83 0.40 -2.75
C VAL A 54 -21.30 0.81 -2.62
N ILE A 55 -21.91 1.35 -3.69
CA ILE A 55 -23.32 1.75 -3.68
C ILE A 55 -24.23 0.53 -3.49
N GLU A 56 -23.94 -0.60 -4.15
CA GLU A 56 -24.73 -1.83 -4.03
C GLU A 56 -24.66 -2.49 -2.65
N VAL A 57 -23.53 -2.36 -1.94
CA VAL A 57 -23.36 -2.95 -0.60
C VAL A 57 -24.01 -2.09 0.48
N VAL A 58 -24.04 -0.77 0.30
CA VAL A 58 -24.55 0.19 1.29
C VAL A 58 -26.03 0.54 1.09
N GLY A 59 -26.51 0.50 -0.16
CA GLY A 59 -27.90 0.79 -0.53
C GLY A 59 -28.83 -0.38 -0.27
#